data_AF-A0A1F9B573-F1
#
_entry.id   AF-A0A1F9B573-F1
#
_cell.length_a   1.000
_cell.length_b   1.000
_cell.length_c   1.000
_cell.angle_alpha   90.00
_cell.angle_beta   90.00
_cell.angle_gamma   90.00
#
_symmetry.space_group_name_H-M   'P 1'
#
loop_
_entity.id
_entity.type
_entity.pdbx_description
1 polymer ?
#
loop_
_entity_poly.entity_id
_entity_poly.type
_entity_poly.pdbx_seq_one_letter_code
_entity_poly.pdbx_strand_id
1 'polypeptide(L)' 'MDYKKRVMMNQIVLDIPDEILLALKVPRGEAGAALRMAAAVKLYELGQLSSGAAARLAGVPRVVFLSRLA' A
#
# COMPACT_ATOMS: atom_id res chain seq x y z
N MET A 1 -12.72 -3.85 30.22
CA MET A 1 -13.75 -4.04 29.18
C MET A 1 -13.16 -3.50 27.90
N ASP A 2 -12.34 -4.32 27.26
CA ASP A 2 -11.42 -3.91 26.21
C ASP A 2 -12.14 -3.89 24.85
N TYR A 3 -12.56 -2.68 24.44
CA TYR A 3 -13.11 -2.43 23.11
C TYR A 3 -11.97 -2.46 22.07
N LYS A 4 -11.44 -3.65 21.78
CA LYS A 4 -10.47 -3.83 20.70
C LYS A 4 -11.22 -3.61 19.38
N LYS A 5 -11.13 -2.38 18.84
CA LYS A 5 -11.75 -1.97 17.58
C LYS A 5 -11.44 -3.02 16.51
N ARG A 6 -12.48 -3.73 16.04
CA ARG A 6 -12.36 -4.76 15.00
C ARG A 6 -11.88 -4.08 13.72
N VAL A 7 -10.66 -4.40 13.28
CA VAL A 7 -10.15 -3.93 12.00
C VAL A 7 -10.87 -4.73 10.91
N MET A 8 -11.72 -4.05 10.13
CA MET A 8 -12.30 -4.67 8.93
C MET A 8 -11.24 -4.68 7.83
N MET A 9 -11.00 -5.85 7.25
CA MET A 9 -10.05 -6.02 6.17
C MET A 9 -10.83 -6.24 4.87
N ASN A 10 -10.58 -5.40 3.87
CA ASN A 10 -11.16 -5.54 2.54
C ASN A 10 -10.07 -5.98 1.56
N GLN A 11 -10.44 -6.75 0.54
CA GLN A 11 -9.54 -7.19 -0.53
C GLN A 11 -9.88 -6.49 -1.84
N ILE A 12 -8.84 -6.14 -2.60
CA ILE A 12 -8.93 -5.62 -3.96
C ILE A 12 -8.18 -6.61 -4.84
N VAL A 13 -8.85 -7.13 -5.87
CA VAL A 13 -8.24 -7.98 -6.91
C VAL A 13 -8.06 -7.14 -8.15
N LEU A 14 -6.86 -7.19 -8.74
CA LEU A 14 -6.51 -6.46 -9.96
C LEU A 14 -6.05 -7.47 -11.00
N ASP A 15 -6.73 -7.51 -12.13
CA ASP A 15 -6.24 -8.22 -13.32
C ASP A 15 -5.19 -7.34 -14.00
N ILE A 16 -3.95 -7.81 -14.02
CA ILE A 16 -2.82 -7.11 -14.61
C ILE A 16 -2.24 -7.99 -15.70
N PRO A 17 -2.14 -7.49 -16.95
CA PRO A 17 -1.47 -8.25 -18.01
C PRO A 17 -0.04 -8.61 -17.64
N ASP A 18 0.38 -9.82 -18.00
CA ASP A 18 1.68 -10.38 -17.63
C ASP A 18 2.85 -9.50 -18.11
N GLU A 19 2.73 -8.93 -19.30
CA GLU A 19 3.70 -8.01 -19.88
C GLU A 19 3.86 -6.72 -19.06
N ILE A 20 2.78 -6.21 -18.46
CA ILE A 20 2.82 -5.04 -17.58
C ILE A 20 3.44 -5.41 -16.24
N LEU A 21 3.09 -6.58 -15.71
CA LEU A 21 3.67 -7.11 -14.48
C LEU A 21 5.20 -7.29 -14.61
N LEU A 22 5.66 -7.78 -15.76
CA LEU A 22 7.08 -7.88 -16.10
C LEU A 22 7.75 -6.50 -16.23
N ALA A 23 7.05 -5.51 -16.80
CA ALA A 23 7.55 -4.16 -16.95
C ALA A 23 7.78 -3.43 -15.62
N LEU A 24 7.13 -3.84 -14.53
CA LEU A 24 7.35 -3.29 -13.19
C LEU A 24 8.75 -3.60 -12.62
N LYS A 25 9.52 -4.51 -13.24
CA LYS A 25 10.88 -4.90 -12.81
C LYS A 25 10.96 -5.35 -11.35
N VAL A 26 9.87 -5.86 -10.80
CA VAL A 26 9.80 -6.46 -9.47
C VAL A 26 9.52 -7.95 -9.59
N PRO A 27 10.00 -8.80 -8.67
CA PRO A 27 9.61 -10.21 -8.63
C PRO A 27 8.09 -10.33 -8.57
N ARG A 28 7.51 -11.31 -9.31
CA ARG A 28 6.05 -11.50 -9.37
C ARG A 28 5.40 -11.59 -7.97
N GLY A 29 6.06 -12.26 -7.02
CA GLY A 29 5.59 -12.39 -5.64
C GLY A 29 5.59 -11.08 -4.83
N GLU A 30 6.33 -10.06 -5.29
CA GLU A 30 6.45 -8.77 -4.61
C GLU A 30 5.58 -7.68 -5.26
N ALA A 31 5.07 -7.92 -6.47
CA ALA A 31 4.28 -6.94 -7.22
C ALA A 31 3.07 -6.41 -6.44
N GLY A 32 2.35 -7.27 -5.71
CA GLY A 32 1.22 -6.84 -4.88
C GLY A 32 1.63 -5.88 -3.76
N ALA A 33 2.80 -6.09 -3.15
CA ALA A 33 3.32 -5.19 -2.12
C ALA A 33 3.81 -3.87 -2.73
N ALA A 34 4.49 -3.93 -3.88
CA ALA A 34 4.93 -2.75 -4.63
C ALA A 34 3.74 -1.87 -5.05
N LEU A 35 2.70 -2.46 -5.64
CA LEU A 35 1.48 -1.74 -6.05
C LEU A 35 0.73 -1.15 -4.86
N ARG A 36 0.63 -1.88 -3.74
CA ARG A 36 0.02 -1.37 -2.51
C ARG A 36 0.78 -0.17 -1.95
N MET A 37 2.12 -0.21 -1.98
CA MET A 37 2.94 0.94 -1.59
C MET A 37 2.73 2.12 -2.54
N ALA A 38 2.77 1.89 -3.85
CA ALA A 38 2.54 2.94 -4.85
C ALA A 38 1.16 3.61 -4.69
N ALA A 39 0.11 2.81 -4.45
CA ALA A 39 -1.23 3.33 -4.16
C ALA A 39 -1.24 4.18 -2.86
N ALA A 40 -0.60 3.71 -1.80
CA ALA A 40 -0.50 4.46 -0.54
C ALA A 40 0.23 5.80 -0.70
N VAL A 41 1.36 5.81 -1.43
CA VAL A 41 2.09 7.05 -1.76
C VAL A 41 1.20 7.99 -2.57
N LYS A 42 0.57 7.50 -3.64
CA LYS A 42 -0.23 8.35 -4.51
C LYS A 42 -1.42 8.99 -3.80
N LEU A 43 -2.12 8.21 -2.96
CA LEU A 43 -3.25 8.70 -2.18
C LEU A 43 -2.83 9.70 -1.09
N TYR A 44 -1.61 9.59 -0.55
CA TYR A 44 -1.04 10.58 0.34
C TYR A 44 -0.70 11.89 -0.39
N GLU A 45 -0.02 11.81 -1.53
CA GLU A 45 0.32 12.98 -2.37
C GLU A 45 -0.93 13.77 -2.80
N LEU A 46 -2.02 13.06 -3.12
CA LEU A 46 -3.30 13.67 -3.47
C LEU A 46 -4.06 14.25 -2.26
N GLY A 47 -3.52 14.16 -1.05
CA GLY A 47 -4.16 14.63 0.18
C GLY A 47 -5.36 13.79 0.64
N GLN A 48 -5.62 12.65 0.00
CA GLN A 48 -6.78 11.79 0.31
C GLN A 48 -6.53 10.91 1.55
N LEU A 49 -5.28 10.54 1.80
CA LEU A 49 -4.86 9.82 3.01
C LEU A 49 -3.86 10.65 3.80
N SER A 50 -4.02 10.66 5.13
CA SER A 50 -2.94 11.12 6.01
C SER A 50 -1.76 10.15 5.99
N SER A 51 -0.56 10.62 6.39
CA SER A 51 0.63 9.76 6.47
C SER A 51 0.42 8.49 7.32
N GLY A 52 -0.37 8.57 8.40
CA GLY A 52 -0.71 7.40 9.21
C GLY A 52 -1.67 6.43 8.51
N ALA A 53 -2.63 6.94 7.73
CA ALA A 53 -3.55 6.10 6.97
C ALA A 53 -2.87 5.44 5.76
N ALA A 54 -2.03 6.19 5.04
CA ALA A 54 -1.23 5.67 3.95
C ALA A 54 -0.23 4.60 4.42
N ALA A 55 0.45 4.80 5.56
CA ALA A 55 1.32 3.78 6.14
C ALA A 55 0.57 2.48 6.49
N ARG A 56 -0.65 2.58 7.03
CA ARG A 56 -1.52 1.42 7.28
C ARG A 56 -1.92 0.71 5.99
N LEU A 57 -2.28 1.45 4.95
CA LEU A 57 -2.57 0.88 3.63
C LEU A 57 -1.33 0.17 3.07
N ALA A 58 -0.16 0.77 3.17
CA ALA A 58 1.11 0.19 2.75
C ALA A 58 1.55 -1.03 3.59
N GLY A 59 0.96 -1.24 4.76
CA GLY A 59 1.32 -2.34 5.66
C GLY A 59 2.68 -2.15 6.35
N VAL A 60 3.12 -0.90 6.55
CA VAL A 60 4.42 -0.58 7.18
C VAL A 60 4.25 0.41 8.33
N PRO A 61 5.22 0.50 9.27
CA PRO A 61 5.22 1.57 10.27
C PRO A 61 5.24 2.96 9.64
N ARG A 62 4.60 3.95 10.27
CA ARG A 62 4.52 5.33 9.76
C ARG A 62 5.89 5.93 9.44
N VAL A 63 6.88 5.71 10.31
CA VAL A 63 8.25 6.22 10.10
C VAL A 63 8.88 5.60 8.85
N VAL A 64 8.67 4.29 8.63
CA VAL A 64 9.15 3.57 7.43
C VAL A 64 8.44 4.06 6.17
N PHE A 65 7.15 4.38 6.24
CA PHE A 65 6.44 4.99 5.12
C PHE A 65 7.04 6.35 4.78
N LEU A 66 7.20 7.24 5.77
CA LEU A 66 7.75 8.57 5.57
C LEU A 66 9.19 8.53 5.04
N SER A 67 10.01 7.56 5.48
CA SER A 67 11.37 7.40 4.95
C SER A 67 11.42 6.92 3.49
N ARG A 68 10.30 6.40 2.95
CA ARG A 68 10.17 6.01 1.53
C ARG A 68 9.62 7.13 0.64
N LEU A 69 9.25 8.27 1.23
CA LEU A 69 8.81 9.47 0.49
C LEU A 69 9.97 10.45 0.20
N ALA A 70 11.12 10.24 0.83
CA ALA A 70 12.30 11.09 0.74
C ALA A 70 13.15 10.74 -0.48
#